data_AF-A0A1W0X918-F1
#
_entry.id   AF-A0A1W0X918-F1
#
_cell.length_a   1.000
_cell.length_b   1.000
_cell.length_c   1.000
_cell.angle_alpha   90.00
_cell.angle_beta   90.00
_cell.angle_gamma   90.00
#
_symmetry.space_group_name_H-M   'P 1'
#
loop_
_entity.id
_entity.type
_entity.pdbx_description
1 polymer ?
#
loop_
_entity_poly.entity_id
_entity_poly.type
_entity_poly.pdbx_seq_one_letter_code
_entity_poly.pdbx_strand_id
1 'polypeptide(L)'
;MQQAENKDTSPASYRSHQRRTSSRDSERSHALPFWMGSEMPWTNSTEAQWETERRCEDLYLEHDVSTDPLESSIALKRKALKKFMLRGFDSLPSSYLTLDSSHPWLCFWILNGLRVLGEDIPVETAQKTISIIRACQTSTGGFGGGPAQAPHLAGTYAACMALCCVGTEEALSVIDRVGLKSFLFQMRQPSGAFTMCEDGEEDTRAVYCAVAVATLLDIPLSPLFDLAPDWLSDCQTYEGGFGAIPGAEAHGGYTYCSFTALYLLNKPTQCRLDDLCRWLSFRQMRYEGGFQGRTNKLVDSCYTFWQGAVFPLLQQVLKDRPDYTTVPMDSSLFDHTILQQYVLVCCQNVDGGISDKPGKGSDYYHTCYALAGLSIAQHNLFGDNDEIWGPATNRLEEMHPAFNLTIDCFFNARSFFIEN
;
A
#
# COMPACT_ATOMS: atom_id res chain seq x y z
N MET A 1 -33.28 -77.63 26.36
CA MET A 1 -33.12 -78.16 27.73
C MET A 1 -31.88 -77.53 28.33
N GLN A 2 -32.03 -76.87 29.49
CA GLN A 2 -31.08 -76.67 30.62
C GLN A 2 -29.56 -76.50 30.28
N GLN A 3 -28.82 -75.57 30.84
CA GLN A 3 -28.97 -74.77 32.05
C GLN A 3 -27.91 -73.66 32.03
N ALA A 4 -28.22 -72.55 32.69
CA ALA A 4 -27.32 -71.44 32.94
C ALA A 4 -26.29 -71.77 34.03
N GLU A 5 -25.08 -71.22 33.92
CA GLU A 5 -24.27 -70.80 35.06
C GLU A 5 -23.59 -69.46 34.76
N ASN A 6 -23.96 -68.46 35.55
CA ASN A 6 -23.36 -67.13 35.62
C ASN A 6 -22.06 -67.20 36.44
N LYS A 7 -20.99 -66.58 35.93
CA LYS A 7 -19.97 -65.93 36.77
C LYS A 7 -19.54 -64.62 36.13
N ASP A 8 -19.99 -63.53 36.73
CA ASP A 8 -19.47 -62.17 36.56
C ASP A 8 -17.99 -62.09 36.96
N THR A 9 -17.17 -61.44 36.13
CA THR A 9 -16.13 -60.49 36.59
C THR A 9 -15.68 -59.58 35.44
N SER A 10 -16.11 -58.31 35.50
CA SER A 10 -15.45 -57.06 35.06
C SER A 10 -14.85 -56.96 33.63
N PRO A 11 -15.42 -56.15 32.72
CA PRO A 11 -14.76 -55.74 31.50
C PRO A 11 -13.73 -54.62 31.74
N ALA A 12 -12.59 -54.77 31.07
CA ALA A 12 -11.46 -53.86 31.04
C ALA A 12 -11.82 -52.37 30.95
N SER A 13 -11.06 -51.56 31.68
CA SER A 13 -11.12 -50.11 31.67
C SER A 13 -11.03 -49.54 30.25
N TYR A 14 -12.14 -48.98 29.77
CA TYR A 14 -12.12 -48.05 28.65
C TYR A 14 -11.37 -46.79 29.10
N ARG A 15 -10.12 -46.63 28.64
CA ARG A 15 -9.42 -45.34 28.72
C ARG A 15 -10.14 -44.36 27.81
N SER A 16 -11.01 -43.53 28.39
CA SER A 16 -11.47 -42.30 27.77
C SER A 16 -10.26 -41.47 27.38
N HIS A 17 -10.01 -41.32 26.09
CA HIS A 17 -9.18 -40.22 25.59
C HIS A 17 -9.94 -38.92 25.84
N GLN A 18 -9.80 -38.36 27.04
CA GLN A 18 -10.05 -36.95 27.25
C GLN A 18 -9.05 -36.19 26.37
N ARG A 19 -9.52 -35.72 25.20
CA ARG A 19 -8.85 -34.63 24.49
C ARG A 19 -8.73 -33.48 25.49
N ARG A 20 -7.49 -33.09 25.81
CA ARG A 20 -7.19 -31.80 26.44
C ARG A 20 -7.64 -30.70 25.48
N THR A 21 -8.86 -30.18 25.66
CA THR A 21 -9.37 -29.00 24.94
C THR A 21 -9.38 -27.72 25.78
N SER A 22 -8.93 -27.75 27.03
CA SER A 22 -9.24 -26.66 27.99
C SER A 22 -8.17 -25.55 28.14
N SER A 23 -7.38 -25.23 27.12
CA SER A 23 -6.52 -24.01 27.19
C SER A 23 -6.62 -23.10 25.96
N ARG A 24 -7.04 -23.63 24.79
CA ARG A 24 -7.19 -22.80 23.59
C ARG A 24 -8.49 -22.00 23.58
N ASP A 25 -9.58 -22.54 24.13
CA ASP A 25 -10.89 -21.88 24.05
C ASP A 25 -11.06 -20.71 25.03
N SER A 26 -10.31 -20.68 26.15
CA SER A 26 -10.34 -19.57 27.11
C SER A 26 -9.56 -18.34 26.64
N GLU A 27 -8.47 -18.53 25.89
CA GLU A 27 -7.63 -17.45 25.33
C GLU A 27 -8.24 -16.82 24.05
N ARG A 28 -9.34 -17.37 23.54
CA ARG A 28 -9.97 -16.99 22.27
C ARG A 28 -11.04 -15.90 22.38
N SER A 29 -11.28 -15.37 23.58
CA SER A 29 -12.41 -14.47 23.87
C SER A 29 -12.20 -12.99 23.47
N HIS A 30 -10.97 -12.55 23.20
CA HIS A 30 -10.66 -11.15 22.89
C HIS A 30 -10.95 -10.73 21.44
N ALA A 31 -11.05 -11.68 20.49
CA ALA A 31 -11.35 -11.37 19.08
C ALA A 31 -12.83 -11.07 18.80
N LEU A 32 -13.72 -11.28 19.79
CA LEU A 32 -15.14 -11.09 19.60
C LEU A 32 -15.54 -9.67 20.03
N PRO A 33 -16.34 -8.93 19.25
CA PRO A 33 -16.96 -7.71 19.73
C PRO A 33 -17.68 -7.98 21.06
N PHE A 34 -17.52 -7.09 22.05
CA PHE A 34 -17.99 -7.28 23.43
C PHE A 34 -19.49 -7.63 23.55
N TRP A 35 -20.28 -7.38 22.51
CA TRP A 35 -21.72 -7.63 22.43
C TRP A 35 -22.09 -9.00 21.85
N MET A 36 -21.15 -9.82 21.38
CA MET A 36 -21.45 -11.07 20.64
C MET A 36 -21.28 -12.38 21.45
N GLY A 37 -20.89 -12.33 22.74
CA GLY A 37 -20.80 -13.53 23.59
C GLY A 37 -19.82 -14.60 23.08
N SER A 38 -19.89 -15.83 23.60
CA SER A 38 -19.01 -16.95 23.26
C SER A 38 -19.46 -17.80 22.06
N GLU A 39 -20.46 -17.34 21.29
CA GLU A 39 -21.23 -18.18 20.37
C GLU A 39 -20.93 -17.93 18.87
N MET A 40 -19.94 -17.11 18.52
CA MET A 40 -19.62 -16.91 17.10
C MET A 40 -19.14 -18.23 16.46
N PRO A 41 -19.68 -18.62 15.29
CA PRO A 41 -19.11 -19.73 14.54
C PRO A 41 -17.72 -19.36 14.04
N TRP A 42 -16.72 -20.14 14.45
CA TRP A 42 -15.38 -20.05 13.92
C TRP A 42 -15.39 -20.37 12.43
N THR A 43 -14.95 -19.39 11.64
CA THR A 43 -14.71 -19.52 10.21
C THR A 43 -13.23 -19.31 9.94
N ASN A 44 -12.79 -19.65 8.74
CA ASN A 44 -11.40 -19.39 8.32
C ASN A 44 -11.01 -17.90 8.49
N SER A 45 -11.95 -16.97 8.30
CA SER A 45 -11.69 -15.54 8.50
C SER A 45 -11.47 -15.17 9.96
N THR A 46 -12.33 -15.63 10.87
CA THR A 46 -12.21 -15.31 12.30
C THR A 46 -11.02 -16.00 12.96
N GLU A 47 -10.70 -17.22 12.52
CA GLU A 47 -9.49 -17.94 12.98
C GLU A 47 -8.22 -17.20 12.55
N ALA A 48 -8.11 -16.83 11.26
CA ALA A 48 -6.96 -16.10 10.75
C ALA A 48 -6.81 -14.70 11.39
N GLN A 49 -7.93 -14.02 11.64
CA GLN A 49 -7.93 -12.72 12.34
C GLN A 49 -7.40 -12.88 13.77
N TRP A 50 -7.93 -13.83 14.54
CA TRP A 50 -7.47 -14.08 15.91
C TRP A 50 -5.99 -14.44 15.98
N GLU A 51 -5.50 -15.28 15.06
CA GLU A 51 -4.06 -15.62 14.98
C GLU A 51 -3.19 -14.40 14.69
N THR A 52 -3.68 -13.46 13.88
CA THR A 52 -2.96 -12.23 13.53
C THR A 52 -2.96 -11.24 14.69
N GLU A 53 -4.11 -11.04 15.33
CA GLU A 53 -4.26 -10.21 16.53
C GLU A 53 -3.29 -10.68 17.62
N ARG A 54 -3.25 -11.98 17.92
CA ARG A 54 -2.35 -12.53 18.94
C ARG A 54 -0.87 -12.26 18.67
N ARG A 55 -0.44 -12.38 17.41
CA ARG A 55 0.97 -12.10 17.07
C ARG A 55 1.31 -10.63 17.23
N CYS A 56 0.36 -9.73 16.95
CA CYS A 56 0.56 -8.31 17.18
C CYS A 56 0.54 -7.99 18.68
N GLU A 57 -0.37 -8.59 19.44
CA GLU A 57 -0.45 -8.47 20.91
C GLU A 57 0.85 -8.87 21.59
N ASP A 58 1.40 -10.04 21.24
CA ASP A 58 2.65 -10.54 21.81
C ASP A 58 3.79 -9.51 21.61
N LEU A 59 3.87 -8.89 20.43
CA LEU A 59 4.87 -7.85 20.14
C LEU A 59 4.61 -6.54 20.88
N TYR A 60 3.36 -6.12 20.99
CA TYR A 60 2.98 -4.91 21.74
C TYR A 60 3.27 -5.05 23.24
N LEU A 61 3.01 -6.23 23.81
CA LEU A 61 3.34 -6.55 25.20
C LEU A 61 4.85 -6.63 25.43
N GLU A 62 5.62 -7.17 24.48
CA GLU A 62 7.08 -7.24 24.56
C GLU A 62 7.71 -5.82 24.60
N HIS A 63 7.12 -4.87 23.90
CA HIS A 63 7.68 -3.53 23.72
C HIS A 63 7.07 -2.43 24.62
N ASP A 64 6.09 -2.76 25.46
CA ASP A 64 5.38 -1.84 26.36
C ASP A 64 4.93 -0.52 25.70
N VAL A 65 4.15 -0.66 24.63
CA VAL A 65 3.59 0.50 23.87
C VAL A 65 2.55 1.31 24.66
N SER A 66 2.27 0.96 25.91
CA SER A 66 1.34 1.67 26.81
C SER A 66 1.95 2.94 27.43
N THR A 67 3.27 3.10 27.30
CA THR A 67 4.02 4.29 27.69
C THR A 67 3.63 5.51 26.84
N ASP A 68 3.87 6.72 27.36
CA ASP A 68 3.57 7.97 26.65
C ASP A 68 4.16 7.91 25.22
N PRO A 69 3.37 8.21 24.17
CA PRO A 69 3.84 8.27 22.78
C PRO A 69 5.19 8.98 22.56
N LEU A 70 5.48 10.01 23.36
CA LEU A 70 6.71 10.81 23.31
C LEU A 70 7.88 10.19 24.11
N GLU A 71 7.60 9.24 24.99
CA GLU A 71 8.61 8.54 25.81
C GLU A 71 9.02 7.18 25.23
N SER A 72 8.31 6.69 24.21
CA SER A 72 8.65 5.43 23.52
C SER A 72 10.07 5.47 22.94
N SER A 73 10.87 4.44 23.24
CA SER A 73 12.24 4.29 22.73
C SER A 73 12.30 3.52 21.39
N ILE A 74 11.15 3.13 20.83
CA ILE A 74 11.09 2.29 19.63
C ILE A 74 11.47 3.10 18.41
N ALA A 75 12.65 2.81 17.87
CA ALA A 75 13.20 3.52 16.73
C ALA A 75 13.00 2.77 15.40
N LEU A 76 12.82 3.54 14.33
CA LEU A 76 12.94 3.08 12.96
C LEU A 76 14.37 2.56 12.71
N LYS A 77 14.50 1.33 12.20
CA LYS A 77 15.80 0.66 11.99
C LYS A 77 16.51 1.17 10.73
N ARG A 78 16.71 2.49 10.60
CA ARG A 78 17.21 3.18 9.39
C ARG A 78 18.44 2.55 8.75
N LYS A 79 19.49 2.27 9.55
CA LYS A 79 20.73 1.66 9.05
C LYS A 79 20.49 0.29 8.41
N ALA A 80 19.62 -0.52 9.01
CA ALA A 80 19.25 -1.83 8.49
C ALA A 80 18.38 -1.71 7.23
N LEU A 81 17.43 -0.75 7.21
CA LEU A 81 16.60 -0.44 6.05
C LEU A 81 17.43 0.03 4.85
N LYS A 82 18.33 1.01 5.03
CA LYS A 82 19.26 1.48 3.99
C LYS A 82 20.09 0.32 3.42
N LYS A 83 20.67 -0.51 4.29
CA LYS A 83 21.45 -1.69 3.88
C LYS A 83 20.59 -2.71 3.12
N PHE A 84 19.35 -2.92 3.53
CA PHE A 84 18.41 -3.80 2.84
C PHE A 84 18.08 -3.28 1.44
N MET A 85 17.74 -1.99 1.32
CA MET A 85 17.45 -1.32 0.05
C MET A 85 18.61 -1.39 -0.93
N LEU A 86 19.80 -0.94 -0.54
CA LEU A 86 20.96 -0.89 -1.44
C LEU A 86 21.40 -2.27 -1.94
N ARG A 87 21.24 -3.32 -1.14
CA ARG A 87 21.57 -4.70 -1.53
C ARG A 87 20.84 -5.17 -2.78
N GLY A 88 19.65 -4.62 -3.05
CA GLY A 88 18.86 -4.98 -4.23
C GLY A 88 19.52 -4.62 -5.56
N PHE A 89 20.47 -3.68 -5.55
CA PHE A 89 21.29 -3.32 -6.72
C PHE A 89 22.61 -4.09 -6.82
N ASP A 90 22.96 -4.89 -5.80
CA ASP A 90 24.14 -5.75 -5.81
C ASP A 90 23.79 -7.16 -6.31
N SER A 91 22.78 -7.78 -5.69
CA SER A 91 22.29 -9.10 -6.07
C SER A 91 20.89 -9.35 -5.52
N LEU A 92 20.06 -10.01 -6.32
CA LEU A 92 18.75 -10.50 -5.90
C LEU A 92 18.76 -12.03 -5.79
N PRO A 93 18.17 -12.62 -4.75
CA PRO A 93 18.06 -14.08 -4.65
C PRO A 93 17.09 -14.62 -5.71
N SER A 94 17.21 -15.91 -6.04
CA SER A 94 16.41 -16.57 -7.09
C SER A 94 14.89 -16.51 -6.86
N SER A 95 14.43 -16.25 -5.64
CA SER A 95 13.02 -15.99 -5.34
C SER A 95 12.45 -14.77 -6.09
N TYR A 96 13.29 -13.81 -6.48
CA TYR A 96 12.91 -12.64 -7.27
C TYR A 96 12.73 -12.93 -8.76
N LEU A 97 12.96 -14.18 -9.22
CA LEU A 97 12.64 -14.58 -10.60
C LEU A 97 11.16 -14.33 -10.94
N THR A 98 10.27 -14.39 -9.93
CA THR A 98 8.85 -14.07 -10.09
C THR A 98 8.57 -12.60 -10.41
N LEU A 99 9.57 -11.73 -10.26
CA LEU A 99 9.52 -10.29 -10.54
C LEU A 99 10.41 -9.90 -11.75
N ASP A 100 10.76 -10.86 -12.61
CA ASP A 100 11.56 -10.60 -13.81
C ASP A 100 10.86 -9.70 -14.85
N SER A 101 9.53 -9.59 -14.77
CA SER A 101 8.73 -8.60 -15.50
C SER A 101 8.39 -7.36 -14.66
N SER A 102 9.22 -7.03 -13.67
CA SER A 102 9.01 -5.91 -12.74
C SER A 102 10.31 -5.24 -12.30
N HIS A 103 11.32 -5.19 -13.18
CA HIS A 103 12.59 -4.49 -12.91
C HIS A 103 12.38 -3.00 -12.60
N PRO A 104 11.57 -2.23 -13.35
CA PRO A 104 11.29 -0.84 -12.99
C PRO A 104 10.66 -0.68 -11.60
N TRP A 105 9.81 -1.63 -11.19
CA TRP A 105 9.22 -1.62 -9.85
C TRP A 105 10.26 -1.83 -8.76
N LEU A 106 11.21 -2.76 -8.96
CA LEU A 106 12.31 -2.96 -8.02
C LEU A 106 13.16 -1.69 -7.89
N CYS A 107 13.48 -1.03 -9.01
CA CYS A 107 14.17 0.27 -8.98
C CYS A 107 13.36 1.30 -8.19
N PHE A 108 12.09 1.48 -8.52
CA PHE A 108 11.24 2.46 -7.83
C PHE A 108 11.12 2.17 -6.34
N TRP A 109 10.78 0.95 -5.93
CA TRP A 109 10.59 0.59 -4.52
C TRP A 109 11.85 0.81 -3.70
N ILE A 110 13.01 0.43 -4.23
CA ILE A 110 14.29 0.62 -3.55
C ILE A 110 14.62 2.11 -3.44
N LEU A 111 14.56 2.85 -4.55
CA LEU A 111 14.94 4.27 -4.58
C LEU A 111 13.99 5.14 -3.77
N ASN A 112 12.67 4.93 -3.90
CA ASN A 112 11.68 5.68 -3.14
C ASN A 112 11.81 5.41 -1.64
N GLY A 113 12.09 4.16 -1.25
CA GLY A 113 12.39 3.84 0.14
C GLY A 113 13.67 4.47 0.67
N LEU A 114 14.68 4.73 -0.16
CA LEU A 114 15.84 5.54 0.22
C LEU A 114 15.48 7.02 0.36
N ARG A 115 14.73 7.57 -0.60
CA ARG A 115 14.29 8.97 -0.58
C ARG A 115 13.45 9.30 0.65
N VAL A 116 12.45 8.49 0.97
CA VAL A 116 11.61 8.69 2.17
C VAL A 116 12.40 8.55 3.48
N LEU A 117 13.50 7.81 3.48
CA LEU A 117 14.43 7.74 4.63
C LEU A 117 15.35 8.97 4.75
N GLY A 118 15.29 9.92 3.82
CA GLY A 118 16.21 11.06 3.73
C GLY A 118 17.63 10.66 3.28
N GLU A 119 17.77 9.52 2.59
CA GLU A 119 19.06 9.01 2.14
C GLU A 119 19.33 9.42 0.69
N ASP A 120 20.55 9.90 0.44
CA ASP A 120 21.03 10.16 -0.92
C ASP A 120 21.13 8.86 -1.73
N ILE A 121 20.78 8.95 -3.02
CA ILE A 121 20.98 7.85 -3.97
C ILE A 121 22.46 7.84 -4.39
N PRO A 122 23.22 6.75 -4.16
CA PRO A 122 24.59 6.66 -4.63
C PRO A 122 24.70 6.80 -6.15
N VAL A 123 25.74 7.48 -6.63
CA VAL A 123 25.95 7.73 -8.08
C VAL A 123 25.94 6.44 -8.90
N GLU A 124 26.56 5.37 -8.39
CA GLU A 124 26.55 4.06 -9.07
C GLU A 124 25.14 3.48 -9.18
N THR A 125 24.33 3.59 -8.12
CA THR A 125 22.94 3.14 -8.09
C THR A 125 22.07 3.96 -9.05
N ALA A 126 22.29 5.27 -9.11
CA ALA A 126 21.61 6.15 -10.07
C ALA A 126 21.93 5.73 -11.52
N GLN A 127 23.21 5.51 -11.84
CA GLN A 127 23.66 5.12 -13.18
C GLN A 127 23.17 3.71 -13.58
N LYS A 128 23.16 2.75 -12.64
CA LYS A 128 22.54 1.43 -12.85
C LYS A 128 21.04 1.57 -13.14
N THR A 129 20.32 2.40 -12.39
CA THR A 129 18.89 2.66 -12.61
C THR A 129 18.64 3.22 -13.99
N ILE A 130 19.33 4.31 -14.36
CA ILE A 130 19.22 4.92 -15.69
C ILE A 130 19.44 3.88 -16.78
N SER A 131 20.46 3.03 -16.63
CA SER A 131 20.78 1.98 -17.60
C SER A 131 19.68 0.91 -17.72
N ILE A 132 19.17 0.41 -16.59
CA ILE A 132 18.09 -0.58 -16.54
C ILE A 132 16.81 -0.01 -17.16
N ILE A 133 16.40 1.18 -16.72
CA ILE A 133 15.16 1.82 -17.20
C ILE A 133 15.25 2.15 -18.68
N ARG A 134 16.40 2.66 -19.16
CA ARG A 134 16.63 2.91 -20.58
C ARG A 134 16.49 1.63 -21.42
N ALA A 135 16.97 0.50 -20.91
CA ALA A 135 16.83 -0.80 -21.59
C ALA A 135 15.39 -1.34 -21.58
N CYS A 136 14.55 -0.89 -20.65
CA CYS A 136 13.12 -1.23 -20.58
C CYS A 136 12.25 -0.32 -21.47
N GLN A 137 12.76 0.81 -21.95
CA GLN A 137 12.01 1.72 -22.82
C GLN A 137 11.85 1.12 -24.22
N THR A 138 10.66 1.23 -24.78
CA THR A 138 10.33 0.60 -26.07
C THR A 138 10.22 1.63 -27.19
N SER A 139 10.46 1.20 -28.43
CA SER A 139 10.33 2.06 -29.62
C SER A 139 8.89 2.44 -29.94
N THR A 140 7.91 1.72 -29.38
CA THR A 140 6.47 2.00 -29.50
C THR A 140 5.95 2.94 -28.42
N GLY A 141 6.82 3.40 -27.51
CA GLY A 141 6.48 4.23 -26.37
C GLY A 141 6.21 3.43 -25.10
N GLY A 142 6.43 4.06 -23.95
CA GLY A 142 6.30 3.40 -22.65
C GLY A 142 7.45 2.45 -22.33
N PHE A 143 7.35 1.81 -21.16
CA PHE A 143 8.38 0.93 -20.61
C PHE A 143 7.80 -0.46 -20.31
N GLY A 144 8.56 -1.50 -20.61
CA GLY A 144 8.25 -2.87 -20.24
C GLY A 144 8.67 -3.23 -18.82
N GLY A 145 8.39 -4.47 -18.41
CA GLY A 145 8.77 -5.02 -17.11
C GLY A 145 10.25 -5.38 -16.97
N GLY A 146 10.97 -5.43 -18.08
CA GLY A 146 12.39 -5.75 -18.19
C GLY A 146 12.88 -5.48 -19.61
N PRO A 147 14.19 -5.60 -19.88
CA PRO A 147 14.74 -5.35 -21.21
C PRO A 147 14.06 -6.18 -22.30
N ALA A 148 13.71 -5.53 -23.41
CA ALA A 148 13.02 -6.12 -24.57
C ALA A 148 11.64 -6.74 -24.30
N GLN A 149 11.03 -6.51 -23.12
CA GLN A 149 9.64 -6.87 -22.87
C GLN A 149 8.68 -5.82 -23.46
N ALA A 150 7.45 -6.23 -23.77
CA ALA A 150 6.40 -5.35 -24.27
C ALA A 150 6.11 -4.21 -23.27
N PRO A 151 5.74 -3.00 -23.73
CA PRO A 151 5.43 -1.89 -22.86
C PRO A 151 4.16 -2.17 -22.05
N HIS A 152 4.16 -1.75 -20.79
CA HIS A 152 3.08 -1.98 -19.85
C HIS A 152 2.91 -0.78 -18.92
N LEU A 153 1.69 -0.36 -18.62
CA LEU A 153 1.40 0.84 -17.82
C LEU A 153 1.99 0.75 -16.41
N ALA A 154 2.02 -0.43 -15.78
CA ALA A 154 2.68 -0.60 -14.49
C ALA A 154 4.20 -0.39 -14.57
N GLY A 155 4.87 -0.97 -15.58
CA GLY A 155 6.31 -0.78 -15.80
C GLY A 155 6.63 0.67 -16.16
N THR A 156 5.75 1.31 -16.93
CA THR A 156 5.82 2.72 -17.31
C THR A 156 5.71 3.65 -16.10
N TYR A 157 4.72 3.46 -15.24
CA TYR A 157 4.59 4.20 -13.98
C TYR A 157 5.87 4.07 -13.15
N ALA A 158 6.30 2.85 -12.89
CA ALA A 158 7.46 2.60 -12.03
C ALA A 158 8.76 3.15 -12.64
N ALA A 159 8.94 3.05 -13.96
CA ALA A 159 10.09 3.62 -14.66
C ALA A 159 10.14 5.15 -14.51
N CYS A 160 9.02 5.84 -14.75
CA CYS A 160 8.95 7.29 -14.59
C CYS A 160 9.23 7.71 -13.15
N MET A 161 8.61 7.05 -12.16
CA MET A 161 8.84 7.37 -10.74
C MET A 161 10.28 7.08 -10.31
N ALA A 162 10.89 5.97 -10.76
CA ALA A 162 12.29 5.65 -10.46
C ALA A 162 13.26 6.70 -11.02
N LEU A 163 13.05 7.19 -12.24
CA LEU A 163 13.85 8.26 -12.83
C LEU A 163 13.66 9.59 -12.08
N CYS A 164 12.45 9.86 -11.60
CA CYS A 164 12.18 11.03 -10.75
C CYS A 164 12.90 10.92 -9.40
N CYS A 165 12.93 9.73 -8.78
CA CYS A 165 13.75 9.51 -7.60
C CYS A 165 15.23 9.80 -7.87
N VAL A 166 15.78 9.43 -9.05
CA VAL A 166 17.16 9.80 -9.40
C VAL A 166 17.29 11.32 -9.57
N GLY A 167 16.37 11.95 -10.31
CA GLY A 167 16.19 13.41 -10.32
C GLY A 167 17.25 14.23 -11.06
N THR A 168 18.21 13.59 -11.75
CA THR A 168 19.16 14.31 -12.61
C THR A 168 18.55 14.61 -13.98
N GLU A 169 19.00 15.67 -14.65
CA GLU A 169 18.59 15.96 -16.03
C GLU A 169 18.83 14.77 -16.97
N GLU A 170 19.94 14.04 -16.79
CA GLU A 170 20.23 12.82 -17.56
C GLU A 170 19.12 11.77 -17.37
N ALA A 171 18.71 11.53 -16.11
CA ALA A 171 17.67 10.54 -15.80
C ALA A 171 16.32 10.95 -16.38
N LEU A 172 15.91 12.20 -16.16
CA LEU A 172 14.63 12.70 -16.64
C LEU A 172 14.57 12.74 -18.19
N SER A 173 15.69 13.04 -18.84
CA SER A 173 15.83 13.04 -20.31
C SER A 173 15.77 11.63 -20.93
N VAL A 174 15.79 10.55 -20.15
CA VAL A 174 15.55 9.21 -20.68
C VAL A 174 14.14 9.08 -21.23
N ILE A 175 13.17 9.78 -20.66
CA ILE A 175 11.74 9.59 -20.95
C ILE A 175 11.38 10.18 -22.32
N ASP A 176 11.07 9.31 -23.29
CA ASP A 176 10.48 9.72 -24.56
C ASP A 176 9.00 10.08 -24.38
N ARG A 177 8.74 11.38 -24.12
CA ARG A 177 7.38 11.91 -23.92
C ARG A 177 6.48 11.75 -25.15
N VAL A 178 7.05 11.81 -26.35
CA VAL A 178 6.28 11.71 -27.60
C VAL A 178 5.83 10.27 -27.83
N GLY A 179 6.76 9.32 -27.68
CA GLY A 179 6.45 7.89 -27.69
C GLY A 179 5.46 7.53 -26.59
N LEU A 180 5.71 8.00 -25.36
CA LEU A 180 4.83 7.73 -24.23
C LEU A 180 3.40 8.24 -24.46
N LYS A 181 3.23 9.48 -24.95
CA LYS A 181 1.89 9.99 -25.31
C LYS A 181 1.20 9.08 -26.31
N SER A 182 1.92 8.60 -27.32
CA SER A 182 1.38 7.69 -28.33
C SER A 182 0.95 6.35 -27.72
N PHE A 183 1.76 5.78 -26.83
CA PHE A 183 1.42 4.57 -26.08
C PHE A 183 0.18 4.76 -25.19
N LEU A 184 0.07 5.88 -24.47
CA LEU A 184 -1.12 6.16 -23.66
C LEU A 184 -2.41 6.22 -24.50
N PHE A 185 -2.36 6.82 -25.70
CA PHE A 185 -3.50 6.82 -26.61
C PHE A 185 -3.87 5.42 -27.13
N GLN A 186 -2.89 4.52 -27.29
CA GLN A 186 -3.15 3.13 -27.69
C GLN A 186 -3.86 2.34 -26.59
N MET A 187 -3.52 2.61 -25.32
CA MET A 187 -4.13 1.91 -24.17
C MET A 187 -5.56 2.37 -23.87
N ARG A 188 -5.94 3.56 -24.31
CA ARG A 188 -7.27 4.14 -24.09
C ARG A 188 -8.36 3.30 -24.78
N GLN A 189 -9.40 2.97 -24.04
CA GLN A 189 -10.56 2.23 -24.55
C GLN A 189 -11.80 3.13 -24.77
N PRO A 190 -12.74 2.73 -25.65
CA PRO A 190 -13.99 3.48 -25.87
C PRO A 190 -14.90 3.57 -24.63
N SER A 191 -14.74 2.64 -23.68
CA SER A 191 -15.46 2.63 -22.40
C SER A 191 -15.01 3.74 -21.45
N GLY A 192 -13.83 4.33 -21.67
CA GLY A 192 -13.13 5.18 -20.70
C GLY A 192 -12.09 4.44 -19.86
N ALA A 193 -12.10 3.11 -19.87
CA ALA A 193 -11.04 2.30 -19.31
C ALA A 193 -9.72 2.46 -20.09
N PHE A 194 -8.65 1.90 -19.52
CA PHE A 194 -7.37 1.72 -20.19
C PHE A 194 -6.94 0.27 -20.05
N THR A 195 -6.32 -0.31 -21.08
CA THR A 195 -5.65 -1.61 -20.98
C THR A 195 -4.25 -1.43 -20.39
N MET A 196 -3.77 -2.40 -19.63
CA MET A 196 -2.42 -2.34 -19.04
C MET A 196 -1.30 -2.46 -20.08
N CYS A 197 -1.53 -3.21 -21.15
CA CYS A 197 -0.68 -3.31 -22.34
C CYS A 197 -1.55 -3.63 -23.56
N GLU A 198 -0.95 -3.81 -24.73
CA GLU A 198 -1.66 -4.33 -25.90
C GLU A 198 -2.28 -5.69 -25.57
N ASP A 199 -3.58 -5.83 -25.82
CA ASP A 199 -4.42 -7.00 -25.47
C ASP A 199 -4.38 -7.40 -23.97
N GLY A 200 -3.95 -6.49 -23.09
CA GLY A 200 -3.87 -6.70 -21.65
C GLY A 200 -5.21 -6.52 -20.93
N GLU A 201 -5.19 -6.69 -19.61
CA GLU A 201 -6.37 -6.48 -18.77
C GLU A 201 -6.74 -5.00 -18.65
N GLU A 202 -8.03 -4.74 -18.40
CA GLU A 202 -8.57 -3.42 -18.08
C GLU A 202 -8.95 -3.37 -16.60
N ASP A 203 -8.30 -2.49 -15.84
CA ASP A 203 -8.74 -2.14 -14.50
C ASP A 203 -8.27 -0.75 -14.08
N THR A 204 -8.71 -0.29 -12.91
CA THR A 204 -8.45 1.06 -12.39
C THR A 204 -6.95 1.36 -12.19
N ARG A 205 -6.07 0.36 -12.12
CA ARG A 205 -4.61 0.58 -12.10
C ARG A 205 -4.12 1.19 -13.40
N ALA A 206 -4.66 0.75 -14.55
CA ALA A 206 -4.27 1.24 -15.86
C ALA A 206 -4.53 2.75 -15.95
N VAL A 207 -5.74 3.17 -15.57
CA VAL A 207 -6.15 4.57 -15.57
C VAL A 207 -5.26 5.40 -14.65
N TYR A 208 -5.01 4.95 -13.42
CA TYR A 208 -4.12 5.65 -12.50
C TYR A 208 -2.70 5.78 -13.02
N CYS A 209 -2.10 4.67 -13.50
CA CYS A 209 -0.75 4.67 -14.04
C CYS A 209 -0.63 5.68 -15.19
N ALA A 210 -1.60 5.68 -16.11
CA ALA A 210 -1.63 6.58 -17.26
C ALA A 210 -1.81 8.05 -16.86
N VAL A 211 -2.76 8.37 -15.98
CA VAL A 211 -3.03 9.74 -15.53
C VAL A 211 -1.87 10.29 -14.71
N ALA A 212 -1.28 9.48 -13.82
CA ALA A 212 -0.15 9.88 -13.00
C ALA A 212 1.06 10.24 -13.87
N VAL A 213 1.46 9.39 -14.82
CA VAL A 213 2.60 9.72 -15.70
C VAL A 213 2.28 10.88 -16.63
N ALA A 214 1.06 10.98 -17.17
CA ALA A 214 0.69 12.10 -18.03
C ALA A 214 0.75 13.44 -17.27
N THR A 215 0.22 13.47 -16.05
CA THR A 215 0.22 14.67 -15.21
C THR A 215 1.64 15.05 -14.80
N LEU A 216 2.46 14.09 -14.37
CA LEU A 216 3.84 14.34 -13.95
C LEU A 216 4.70 14.90 -15.10
N LEU A 217 4.54 14.34 -16.30
CA LEU A 217 5.36 14.66 -17.47
C LEU A 217 4.79 15.77 -18.35
N ASP A 218 3.79 16.50 -17.85
CA ASP A 218 3.12 17.59 -18.57
C ASP A 218 2.55 17.16 -19.94
N ILE A 219 2.03 15.94 -20.04
CA ILE A 219 1.32 15.45 -21.23
C ILE A 219 -0.14 15.93 -21.13
N PRO A 220 -0.71 16.55 -22.18
CA PRO A 220 -2.08 17.03 -22.16
C PRO A 220 -3.10 15.93 -21.80
N LEU A 221 -3.89 16.19 -20.76
CA LEU A 221 -4.89 15.23 -20.26
C LEU A 221 -6.12 15.14 -21.17
N SER A 222 -6.51 16.23 -21.83
CA SER A 222 -7.58 16.22 -22.84
C SER A 222 -6.97 16.18 -24.25
N PRO A 223 -7.53 15.37 -25.18
CA PRO A 223 -8.73 14.53 -25.04
C PRO A 223 -8.46 13.14 -24.44
N LEU A 224 -7.22 12.86 -24.02
CA LEU A 224 -6.73 11.52 -23.67
C LEU A 224 -7.60 10.82 -22.61
N PHE A 225 -8.04 11.53 -21.57
CA PHE A 225 -8.77 10.97 -20.43
C PHE A 225 -10.22 11.41 -20.33
N ASP A 226 -10.79 12.05 -21.36
CA ASP A 226 -12.13 12.67 -21.27
C ASP A 226 -13.26 11.69 -20.86
N LEU A 227 -13.10 10.39 -21.13
CA LEU A 227 -14.07 9.34 -20.79
C LEU A 227 -13.74 8.58 -19.48
N ALA A 228 -12.52 8.72 -18.96
CA ALA A 228 -12.07 7.96 -17.81
C ALA A 228 -12.84 8.28 -16.51
N PRO A 229 -13.23 9.53 -16.21
CA PRO A 229 -13.93 9.84 -14.98
C PRO A 229 -15.27 9.13 -14.81
N ASP A 230 -16.05 9.00 -15.89
CA ASP A 230 -17.34 8.31 -15.85
C ASP A 230 -17.14 6.81 -15.58
N TRP A 231 -16.18 6.18 -16.25
CA TRP A 231 -15.84 4.78 -16.02
C TRP A 231 -15.29 4.51 -14.60
N LEU A 232 -14.46 5.41 -14.08
CA LEU A 232 -13.97 5.33 -12.69
C LEU A 232 -15.10 5.47 -11.66
N SER A 233 -16.09 6.33 -11.94
CA SER A 233 -17.27 6.49 -11.07
C SER A 233 -18.07 5.19 -10.94
N ASP A 234 -18.22 4.45 -12.05
CA ASP A 234 -18.90 3.15 -12.08
C ASP A 234 -18.15 2.05 -11.30
N CYS A 235 -16.85 2.24 -11.03
CA CYS A 235 -16.06 1.34 -10.19
C CYS A 235 -16.33 1.54 -8.68
N GLN A 236 -17.03 2.60 -8.26
CA GLN A 236 -17.37 2.81 -6.85
C GLN A 236 -18.51 1.88 -6.39
N THR A 237 -18.19 1.01 -5.44
CA THR A 237 -19.08 -0.06 -4.99
C THR A 237 -20.10 0.40 -3.95
N TYR A 238 -21.05 -0.48 -3.63
CA TYR A 238 -22.00 -0.28 -2.52
C TYR A 238 -21.29 -0.14 -1.15
N GLU A 239 -20.07 -0.67 -1.00
CA GLU A 239 -19.32 -0.56 0.25
C GLU A 239 -18.81 0.86 0.50
N GLY A 240 -18.59 1.64 -0.57
CA GLY A 240 -18.10 3.02 -0.58
C GLY A 240 -16.70 3.19 -1.18
N GLY A 241 -15.85 2.16 -1.12
CA GLY A 241 -14.58 2.10 -1.86
C GLY A 241 -14.78 1.67 -3.33
N PHE A 242 -13.68 1.59 -4.08
CA PHE A 242 -13.68 1.23 -5.49
C PHE A 242 -13.11 -0.17 -5.73
N GLY A 243 -13.68 -0.85 -6.72
CA GLY A 243 -13.19 -2.12 -7.24
C GLY A 243 -12.23 -1.97 -8.42
N ALA A 244 -11.69 -3.09 -8.90
CA ALA A 244 -10.81 -3.13 -10.07
C ALA A 244 -11.54 -2.67 -11.35
N ILE A 245 -12.80 -3.09 -11.47
CA ILE A 245 -13.72 -2.83 -12.58
C ILE A 245 -15.13 -2.63 -12.00
N PRO A 246 -16.09 -2.11 -12.79
CA PRO A 246 -17.47 -1.99 -12.33
C PRO A 246 -18.03 -3.32 -11.81
N GLY A 247 -18.62 -3.30 -10.61
CA GLY A 247 -19.21 -4.47 -9.96
C GLY A 247 -18.23 -5.35 -9.17
N ALA A 248 -16.92 -5.07 -9.18
CA ALA A 248 -15.94 -5.78 -8.33
C ALA A 248 -16.03 -5.34 -6.86
N GLU A 249 -15.46 -6.13 -5.95
CA GLU A 249 -15.35 -5.81 -4.50
C GLU A 249 -14.48 -4.57 -4.27
N ALA A 250 -14.82 -3.74 -3.28
CA ALA A 250 -14.00 -2.59 -2.93
C ALA A 250 -12.64 -3.03 -2.38
N HIS A 251 -11.57 -2.38 -2.80
CA HIS A 251 -10.20 -2.74 -2.42
C HIS A 251 -9.31 -1.51 -2.25
N GLY A 252 -8.41 -1.51 -1.26
CA GLY A 252 -7.55 -0.36 -0.93
C GLY A 252 -6.73 0.13 -2.12
N GLY A 253 -5.98 -0.77 -2.77
CA GLY A 253 -5.22 -0.44 -3.98
C GLY A 253 -6.07 0.16 -5.12
N TYR A 254 -7.18 -0.47 -5.48
CA TYR A 254 -8.07 0.05 -6.53
C TYR A 254 -8.80 1.34 -6.12
N THR A 255 -9.08 1.51 -4.83
CA THR A 255 -9.63 2.74 -4.24
C THR A 255 -8.64 3.89 -4.36
N TYR A 256 -7.37 3.66 -4.01
CA TYR A 256 -6.31 4.63 -4.23
C TYR A 256 -6.19 5.00 -5.70
N CYS A 257 -6.08 4.01 -6.59
CA CYS A 257 -5.94 4.26 -8.03
C CYS A 257 -7.13 5.07 -8.57
N SER A 258 -8.35 4.68 -8.24
CA SER A 258 -9.56 5.31 -8.78
C SER A 258 -9.75 6.73 -8.27
N PHE A 259 -9.71 6.92 -6.94
CA PHE A 259 -9.94 8.23 -6.35
C PHE A 259 -8.81 9.21 -6.68
N THR A 260 -7.56 8.75 -6.66
CA THR A 260 -6.41 9.58 -7.04
C THR A 260 -6.46 9.97 -8.52
N ALA A 261 -6.87 9.07 -9.41
CA ALA A 261 -7.07 9.41 -10.82
C ALA A 261 -8.18 10.47 -10.99
N LEU A 262 -9.32 10.33 -10.31
CA LEU A 262 -10.38 11.35 -10.30
C LEU A 262 -9.87 12.69 -9.77
N TYR A 263 -9.07 12.68 -8.71
CA TYR A 263 -8.44 13.87 -8.15
C TYR A 263 -7.53 14.56 -9.17
N LEU A 264 -6.61 13.82 -9.80
CA LEU A 264 -5.67 14.35 -10.81
C LEU A 264 -6.38 14.85 -12.07
N LEU A 265 -7.52 14.27 -12.43
CA LEU A 265 -8.37 14.73 -13.54
C LEU A 265 -9.25 15.94 -13.19
N ASN A 266 -9.13 16.48 -11.97
CA ASN A 266 -9.99 17.54 -11.45
C ASN A 266 -11.49 17.17 -11.49
N LYS A 267 -11.79 15.91 -11.19
CA LYS A 267 -13.13 15.32 -11.09
C LYS A 267 -13.39 14.58 -9.77
N PRO A 268 -12.82 14.99 -8.62
CA PRO A 268 -12.93 14.20 -7.39
C PRO A 268 -14.38 14.03 -6.89
N THR A 269 -15.29 14.94 -7.27
CA THR A 269 -16.72 14.89 -6.90
C THR A 269 -17.55 13.94 -7.76
N GLN A 270 -16.97 13.30 -8.79
CA GLN A 270 -17.64 12.22 -9.54
C GLN A 270 -17.61 10.88 -8.79
N CYS A 271 -17.73 10.92 -7.47
CA CYS A 271 -17.95 9.75 -6.62
C CYS A 271 -18.68 10.16 -5.33
N ARG A 272 -19.21 9.17 -4.61
CA ARG A 272 -19.86 9.35 -3.31
C ARG A 272 -18.78 9.49 -2.23
N LEU A 273 -18.36 10.73 -1.98
CA LEU A 273 -17.25 11.05 -1.06
C LEU A 273 -17.52 10.61 0.39
N ASP A 274 -18.76 10.75 0.85
CA ASP A 274 -19.14 10.42 2.23
C ASP A 274 -19.07 8.89 2.45
N ASP A 275 -19.51 8.11 1.46
CA ASP A 275 -19.38 6.65 1.45
C ASP A 275 -17.92 6.22 1.39
N LEU A 276 -17.09 6.91 0.61
CA LEU A 276 -15.65 6.67 0.53
C LEU A 276 -14.97 6.93 1.88
N CYS A 277 -15.25 8.08 2.52
CA CYS A 277 -14.72 8.42 3.83
C CYS A 277 -15.08 7.35 4.88
N ARG A 278 -16.35 6.94 4.90
CA ARG A 278 -16.84 5.87 5.77
C ARG A 278 -16.14 4.55 5.47
N TRP A 279 -16.00 4.17 4.20
CA TRP A 279 -15.35 2.92 3.84
C TRP A 279 -13.89 2.88 4.28
N LEU A 280 -13.11 3.93 3.99
CA LEU A 280 -11.69 4.05 4.34
C LEU A 280 -11.47 3.95 5.86
N SER A 281 -12.24 4.70 6.66
CA SER A 281 -12.14 4.66 8.13
C SER A 281 -12.42 3.27 8.70
N PHE A 282 -13.31 2.50 8.08
CA PHE A 282 -13.61 1.10 8.45
C PHE A 282 -12.55 0.11 7.96
N ARG A 283 -11.46 0.56 7.33
CA ARG A 283 -10.30 -0.27 6.95
C ARG A 283 -9.19 -0.23 7.98
N GLN A 284 -9.18 0.75 8.89
CA GLN A 284 -8.20 0.75 9.97
C GLN A 284 -8.59 -0.29 11.02
N MET A 285 -7.65 -1.15 11.36
CA MET A 285 -7.86 -2.28 12.23
C MET A 285 -7.76 -1.81 13.67
N ARG A 286 -8.88 -1.94 14.41
CA ARG A 286 -9.01 -1.45 15.79
C ARG A 286 -8.02 -2.05 16.79
N TYR A 287 -7.45 -3.22 16.48
CA TYR A 287 -6.60 -3.98 17.38
C TYR A 287 -5.13 -3.90 16.92
N GLU A 288 -4.86 -4.26 15.67
CA GLU A 288 -3.51 -4.22 15.12
C GLU A 288 -3.02 -2.79 14.83
N GLY A 289 -3.92 -1.83 14.57
CA GLY A 289 -3.59 -0.42 14.26
C GLY A 289 -3.33 -0.13 12.78
N GLY A 290 -2.86 -1.12 12.03
CA GLY A 290 -2.67 -1.06 10.58
C GLY A 290 -3.97 -1.05 9.77
N PHE A 291 -3.86 -1.12 8.45
CA PHE A 291 -5.02 -1.20 7.56
C PHE A 291 -5.21 -2.60 6.95
N GLN A 292 -6.45 -3.02 6.75
CA GLN A 292 -6.81 -4.11 5.85
C GLN A 292 -7.15 -3.58 4.45
N GLY A 293 -6.88 -4.37 3.41
CA GLY A 293 -7.21 -3.99 2.04
C GLY A 293 -8.71 -3.98 1.74
N ARG A 294 -9.47 -4.85 2.42
CA ARG A 294 -10.89 -5.14 2.16
C ARG A 294 -11.59 -5.64 3.41
N THR A 295 -12.92 -5.55 3.42
CA THR A 295 -13.76 -6.03 4.53
C THR A 295 -13.45 -7.49 4.88
N ASN A 296 -13.25 -7.81 6.17
CA ASN A 296 -12.98 -9.17 6.68
C ASN A 296 -11.70 -9.83 6.12
N LYS A 297 -10.68 -9.03 5.80
CA LYS A 297 -9.33 -9.51 5.46
C LYS A 297 -8.34 -9.04 6.52
N LEU A 298 -7.17 -9.65 6.55
CA LEU A 298 -6.16 -9.33 7.55
C LEU A 298 -5.55 -7.94 7.31
N VAL A 299 -5.00 -7.38 8.38
CA VAL A 299 -4.08 -6.24 8.31
C VAL A 299 -2.88 -6.55 7.41
N ASP A 300 -2.36 -5.54 6.71
CA ASP A 300 -1.15 -5.64 5.88
C ASP A 300 -0.49 -4.25 5.74
N SER A 301 0.83 -4.20 5.95
CA SER A 301 1.62 -2.97 6.01
C SER A 301 1.65 -2.19 4.70
N CYS A 302 1.40 -2.81 3.53
CA CYS A 302 1.34 -2.05 2.28
C CYS A 302 0.12 -1.12 2.23
N TYR A 303 -0.97 -1.46 2.94
CA TYR A 303 -2.17 -0.62 3.02
C TYR A 303 -1.98 0.62 3.89
N THR A 304 -0.88 0.71 4.64
CA THR A 304 -0.46 1.96 5.29
C THR A 304 -0.42 3.10 4.26
N PHE A 305 0.07 2.83 3.05
CA PHE A 305 0.01 3.80 1.95
C PHE A 305 -1.29 3.72 1.17
N TRP A 306 -1.68 2.53 0.68
CA TRP A 306 -2.83 2.42 -0.24
C TRP A 306 -4.16 2.89 0.38
N GLN A 307 -4.34 2.80 1.70
CA GLN A 307 -5.50 3.40 2.37
C GLN A 307 -5.13 4.79 2.90
N GLY A 308 -3.99 4.91 3.59
CA GLY A 308 -3.57 6.15 4.27
C GLY A 308 -3.47 7.35 3.33
N ALA A 309 -2.89 7.19 2.14
CA ALA A 309 -2.68 8.27 1.18
C ALA A 309 -3.97 8.81 0.54
N VAL A 310 -5.10 8.09 0.66
CA VAL A 310 -6.39 8.56 0.16
C VAL A 310 -6.98 9.65 1.05
N PHE A 311 -6.77 9.56 2.36
CA PHE A 311 -7.32 10.49 3.34
C PHE A 311 -6.91 11.95 3.12
N PRO A 312 -5.64 12.31 2.93
CA PRO A 312 -5.30 13.71 2.68
C PRO A 312 -5.93 14.26 1.40
N LEU A 313 -5.93 13.48 0.30
CA LEU A 313 -6.60 13.88 -0.94
C LEU A 313 -8.10 14.11 -0.71
N LEU A 314 -8.74 13.23 0.06
CA LEU A 314 -10.15 13.33 0.41
C LEU A 314 -10.43 14.53 1.32
N GLN A 315 -9.58 14.79 2.33
CA GLN A 315 -9.70 15.96 3.22
C GLN A 315 -9.66 17.26 2.43
N GLN A 316 -8.73 17.40 1.48
CA GLN A 316 -8.66 18.58 0.61
C GLN A 316 -9.97 18.77 -0.18
N VAL A 317 -10.51 17.70 -0.77
CA VAL A 317 -11.76 17.77 -1.54
C VAL A 317 -12.96 18.10 -0.64
N LEU A 318 -13.05 17.50 0.54
CA LEU A 318 -14.12 17.75 1.49
C LEU A 318 -14.07 19.17 2.06
N LYS A 319 -12.87 19.73 2.27
CA LYS A 319 -12.69 21.12 2.74
C LYS A 319 -13.29 22.13 1.75
N ASP A 320 -13.17 21.87 0.46
CA ASP A 320 -13.65 22.76 -0.59
C ASP A 320 -15.17 22.60 -0.86
N ARG A 321 -15.85 21.67 -0.17
CA ARG A 321 -17.29 21.45 -0.30
C ARG A 321 -18.11 22.47 0.52
N PRO A 322 -19.16 23.06 -0.06
CA PRO A 322 -19.99 24.06 0.63
C PRO A 322 -20.85 23.48 1.77
N ASP A 323 -21.14 22.18 1.75
CA ASP A 323 -21.97 21.50 2.75
C ASP A 323 -21.18 21.01 3.98
N TYR A 324 -19.85 21.07 3.93
CA TYR A 324 -18.98 20.75 5.06
C TYR A 324 -18.47 22.05 5.71
N THR A 325 -18.97 22.35 6.91
CA THR A 325 -18.53 23.54 7.65
C THR A 325 -17.31 23.29 8.55
N THR A 326 -16.98 22.03 8.81
CA THR A 326 -15.90 21.63 9.73
C THR A 326 -15.28 20.30 9.28
N VAL A 327 -14.32 20.35 8.36
CA VAL A 327 -13.37 19.26 8.13
C VAL A 327 -12.17 19.53 9.03
N PRO A 328 -11.74 18.59 9.90
CA PRO A 328 -10.53 18.78 10.68
C PRO A 328 -9.34 18.82 9.71
N MET A 329 -8.68 19.97 9.65
CA MET A 329 -7.50 20.20 8.79
C MET A 329 -6.21 20.19 9.61
N ASP A 330 -6.31 20.34 10.93
CA ASP A 330 -5.22 20.24 11.88
C ASP A 330 -4.97 18.81 12.37
N SER A 331 -5.81 17.85 11.99
CA SER A 331 -5.66 16.42 12.31
C SER A 331 -5.97 15.51 11.11
N SER A 332 -5.54 14.25 11.21
CA SER A 332 -5.87 13.21 10.23
C SER A 332 -7.30 12.68 10.41
N LEU A 333 -7.91 12.16 9.33
CA LEU A 333 -9.18 11.41 9.36
C LEU A 333 -9.02 9.93 9.73
N PHE A 334 -7.81 9.49 10.07
CA PHE A 334 -7.50 8.17 10.61
C PHE A 334 -6.57 8.29 11.83
N ASP A 335 -6.47 7.24 12.63
CA ASP A 335 -5.59 7.24 13.79
C ASP A 335 -4.13 6.99 13.36
N HIS A 336 -3.40 8.06 13.13
CA HIS A 336 -1.99 7.98 12.78
C HIS A 336 -1.08 7.43 13.88
N THR A 337 -1.43 7.55 15.17
CA THR A 337 -0.56 7.11 16.26
C THR A 337 -0.50 5.60 16.28
N ILE A 338 -1.66 4.92 16.24
CA ILE A 338 -1.69 3.45 16.22
C ILE A 338 -1.16 2.88 14.90
N LEU A 339 -1.27 3.64 13.80
CA LEU A 339 -0.69 3.22 12.53
C LEU A 339 0.85 3.26 12.57
N GLN A 340 1.43 4.31 13.15
CA GLN A 340 2.88 4.40 13.37
C GLN A 340 3.36 3.26 14.27
N GLN A 341 2.64 2.96 15.35
CA GLN A 341 2.91 1.82 16.24
C GLN A 341 2.93 0.50 15.49
N TYR A 342 1.90 0.22 14.66
CA TYR A 342 1.81 -1.00 13.87
C TYR A 342 3.04 -1.19 12.97
N VAL A 343 3.41 -0.16 12.22
CA VAL A 343 4.57 -0.25 11.31
C VAL A 343 5.86 -0.45 12.10
N LEU A 344 6.09 0.33 13.15
CA LEU A 344 7.34 0.34 13.90
C LEU A 344 7.53 -0.91 14.76
N VAL A 345 6.46 -1.45 15.35
CA VAL A 345 6.51 -2.61 16.26
C VAL A 345 6.28 -3.92 15.52
N CYS A 346 5.27 -4.00 14.65
CA CYS A 346 4.83 -5.28 14.09
C CYS A 346 5.49 -5.62 12.74
N CYS A 347 5.95 -4.63 11.98
CA CYS A 347 6.30 -4.85 10.57
C CYS A 347 7.80 -4.83 10.26
N GLN A 348 8.62 -4.20 11.12
CA GLN A 348 10.07 -4.06 10.92
C GLN A 348 10.86 -5.33 11.28
N ASN A 349 11.61 -5.88 10.33
CA ASN A 349 12.48 -7.03 10.59
C ASN A 349 13.88 -6.62 11.07
N VAL A 350 14.52 -7.50 11.85
CA VAL A 350 15.86 -7.26 12.43
C VAL A 350 16.96 -7.10 11.38
N ASP A 351 16.88 -7.84 10.28
CA ASP A 351 17.87 -7.82 9.20
C ASP A 351 17.65 -6.68 8.17
N GLY A 352 16.67 -5.82 8.45
CA GLY A 352 16.23 -4.73 7.58
C GLY A 352 15.00 -5.10 6.73
N GLY A 353 14.45 -4.05 6.11
CA GLY A 353 13.18 -4.14 5.38
C GLY A 353 11.96 -4.21 6.30
N ILE A 354 10.80 -4.00 5.70
CA ILE A 354 9.49 -4.13 6.32
C ILE A 354 8.73 -5.25 5.59
N SER A 355 7.96 -6.01 6.35
CA SER A 355 7.13 -7.11 5.85
C SER A 355 5.65 -6.74 5.91
N ASP A 356 4.81 -7.54 5.25
CA ASP A 356 3.35 -7.49 5.34
C ASP A 356 2.85 -7.37 6.80
N LYS A 357 3.21 -8.33 7.64
CA LYS A 357 2.76 -8.48 9.04
C LYS A 357 3.72 -9.38 9.81
N PRO A 358 3.60 -9.51 11.15
CA PRO A 358 4.45 -10.39 11.95
C PRO A 358 4.56 -11.83 11.41
N GLY A 359 5.81 -12.31 11.31
CA GLY A 359 6.13 -13.66 10.83
C GLY A 359 6.22 -13.80 9.30
N LYS A 360 6.15 -12.68 8.55
CA LYS A 360 6.43 -12.64 7.10
C LYS A 360 7.84 -12.11 6.83
N GLY A 361 8.42 -12.51 5.70
CA GLY A 361 9.72 -11.99 5.26
C GLY A 361 9.63 -10.57 4.71
N SER A 362 10.70 -9.79 4.82
CA SER A 362 10.80 -8.48 4.19
C SER A 362 10.91 -8.59 2.67
N ASP A 363 10.33 -7.63 1.97
CA ASP A 363 10.52 -7.41 0.54
C ASP A 363 10.53 -5.90 0.21
N TYR A 364 10.97 -5.56 -1.01
CA TYR A 364 11.08 -4.16 -1.42
C TYR A 364 9.73 -3.47 -1.56
N TYR A 365 8.69 -4.21 -1.95
CA TYR A 365 7.32 -3.69 -2.10
C TYR A 365 6.78 -3.19 -0.75
N HIS A 366 6.70 -4.06 0.26
CA HIS A 366 6.22 -3.69 1.60
C HIS A 366 7.12 -2.64 2.24
N THR A 367 8.44 -2.72 2.04
CA THR A 367 9.35 -1.69 2.56
C THR A 367 9.05 -0.32 1.97
N CYS A 368 8.82 -0.21 0.66
CA CYS A 368 8.47 1.06 0.03
C CYS A 368 7.13 1.59 0.56
N TYR A 369 6.06 0.79 0.47
CA TYR A 369 4.71 1.27 0.81
C TYR A 369 4.49 1.48 2.30
N ALA A 370 5.09 0.67 3.17
CA ALA A 370 5.00 0.89 4.61
C ALA A 370 5.74 2.18 5.03
N LEU A 371 6.91 2.48 4.45
CA LEU A 371 7.62 3.73 4.72
C LEU A 371 6.87 4.94 4.16
N ALA A 372 6.36 4.85 2.93
CA ALA A 372 5.57 5.93 2.33
C ALA A 372 4.31 6.22 3.16
N GLY A 373 3.59 5.17 3.57
CA GLY A 373 2.43 5.31 4.45
C GLY A 373 2.78 5.82 5.84
N LEU A 374 3.93 5.42 6.38
CA LEU A 374 4.43 5.94 7.66
C LEU A 374 4.71 7.45 7.58
N SER A 375 5.27 7.92 6.47
CA SER A 375 5.43 9.35 6.19
C SER A 375 4.07 10.06 6.15
N ILE A 376 3.08 9.52 5.42
CA ILE A 376 1.72 10.09 5.41
C ILE A 376 1.10 10.17 6.81
N ALA A 377 1.41 9.23 7.71
CA ALA A 377 0.93 9.27 9.10
C ALA A 377 1.66 10.31 9.97
N GLN A 378 2.89 10.65 9.62
CA GLN A 378 3.75 11.58 10.37
C GLN A 378 3.48 13.05 10.03
N HIS A 379 3.10 13.33 8.79
CA HIS A 379 3.01 14.70 8.28
C HIS A 379 1.56 15.15 8.12
N ASN A 380 1.23 16.31 8.70
CA ASN A 380 -0.03 16.97 8.40
C ASN A 380 0.13 17.84 7.15
N LEU A 381 -0.40 17.40 6.00
CA LEU A 381 -0.28 18.14 4.73
C LEU A 381 -1.02 19.49 4.69
N PHE A 382 -1.79 19.83 5.74
CA PHE A 382 -2.62 21.05 5.78
C PHE A 382 -2.32 21.97 6.98
N GLY A 383 -1.30 21.65 7.78
CA GLY A 383 -0.89 22.44 8.93
C GLY A 383 0.53 22.11 9.40
N ASP A 384 1.03 22.83 10.40
CA ASP A 384 2.43 22.71 10.83
C ASP A 384 2.66 21.67 11.94
N ASN A 385 1.64 20.87 12.28
CA ASN A 385 1.66 19.95 13.41
C ASN A 385 1.97 18.52 12.95
N ASP A 386 3.23 18.25 12.68
CA ASP A 386 3.71 16.89 12.45
C ASP A 386 3.71 16.08 13.74
N GLU A 387 3.24 14.83 13.66
CA GLU A 387 3.14 13.93 14.80
C GLU A 387 4.03 12.71 14.59
N ILE A 388 5.17 12.70 15.30
CA ILE A 388 6.15 11.62 15.22
C ILE A 388 6.03 10.77 16.48
N TRP A 389 5.67 9.49 16.31
CA TRP A 389 5.65 8.55 17.42
C TRP A 389 7.05 8.01 17.71
N GLY A 390 7.44 8.01 18.99
CA GLY A 390 8.78 7.60 19.45
C GLY A 390 9.86 8.66 19.21
N PRO A 391 11.15 8.28 19.13
CA PRO A 391 12.23 9.25 19.04
C PRO A 391 12.16 10.07 17.75
N ALA A 392 12.62 11.33 17.80
CA ALA A 392 12.64 12.25 16.66
C ALA A 392 13.38 11.68 15.42
N THR A 393 14.26 10.70 15.61
CA THR A 393 14.92 9.96 14.53
C THR A 393 13.95 9.11 13.68
N ASN A 394 12.68 8.96 14.07
CA ASN A 394 11.66 8.24 13.30
C ASN A 394 11.08 9.07 12.15
N ARG A 395 11.27 10.40 12.16
CA ARG A 395 10.76 11.33 11.15
C ARG A 395 11.26 11.02 9.74
N LEU A 396 10.35 10.72 8.83
CA LEU A 396 10.63 10.49 7.41
C LEU A 396 10.56 11.80 6.62
N GLU A 397 10.95 11.75 5.34
CA GLU A 397 10.69 12.84 4.40
C GLU A 397 9.22 12.83 4.00
N GLU A 398 8.67 14.02 3.74
CA GLU A 398 7.27 14.21 3.36
C GLU A 398 7.00 13.62 1.95
N MET A 399 5.89 12.89 1.84
CA MET A 399 5.48 12.20 0.62
C MET A 399 4.29 12.89 -0.05
N HIS A 400 4.36 13.06 -1.37
CA HIS A 400 3.22 13.49 -2.17
C HIS A 400 2.18 12.35 -2.27
N PRO A 401 0.96 12.50 -1.72
CA PRO A 401 0.00 11.40 -1.62
C PRO A 401 -0.48 10.87 -2.98
N ALA A 402 -0.61 11.73 -4.01
CA ALA A 402 -1.06 11.31 -5.34
C ALA A 402 -0.01 10.60 -6.20
N PHE A 403 1.29 10.80 -5.95
CA PHE A 403 2.38 10.29 -6.82
C PHE A 403 3.31 9.30 -6.12
N ASN A 404 3.21 9.15 -4.79
CA ASN A 404 4.11 8.33 -3.99
C ASN A 404 5.60 8.66 -4.23
N LEU A 405 5.92 9.94 -4.30
CA LEU A 405 7.27 10.48 -4.37
C LEU A 405 7.47 11.43 -3.19
N THR A 406 8.70 11.60 -2.73
CA THR A 406 9.00 12.71 -1.84
C THR A 406 8.71 14.04 -2.53
N ILE A 407 8.30 15.05 -1.75
CA ILE A 407 7.86 16.35 -2.28
C ILE A 407 8.93 17.01 -3.17
N ASP A 408 10.21 16.92 -2.79
CA ASP A 408 11.35 17.43 -3.55
C ASP A 408 11.50 16.74 -4.91
N CYS A 409 11.42 15.40 -4.95
CA CYS A 409 11.54 14.61 -6.18
C CYS A 409 10.39 14.93 -7.15
N PHE A 410 9.18 15.10 -6.63
CA PHE A 410 8.02 15.49 -7.42
C PHE A 410 8.21 16.88 -8.06
N PHE A 411 8.53 17.90 -7.26
CA PHE A 411 8.67 19.27 -7.77
C PHE A 411 9.84 19.41 -8.74
N ASN A 412 10.97 18.76 -8.46
CA ASN A 412 12.12 18.74 -9.38
C ASN A 412 11.74 18.17 -10.75
N ALA A 413 11.05 17.03 -10.78
CA ALA A 413 10.57 16.44 -12.04
C ALA A 413 9.53 17.33 -12.74
N ARG A 414 8.55 17.87 -12.01
CA ARG A 414 7.52 18.76 -12.58
C ARG A 414 8.15 19.99 -13.24
N SER A 415 9.09 20.66 -12.58
CA SER A 415 9.77 21.83 -13.13
C SER A 415 10.49 21.48 -14.43
N PHE A 416 11.24 20.37 -14.46
CA PHE A 416 11.94 19.92 -15.66
C PHE A 416 11.01 19.73 -16.88
N PHE A 417 9.86 19.06 -16.69
CA PHE A 417 8.93 18.73 -17.80
C PHE A 417 7.95 19.85 -18.19
N ILE A 418 7.82 20.88 -17.35
CA ILE A 418 7.10 22.12 -17.72
C ILE A 418 8.02 23.01 -18.57
N GLU A 419 9.31 23.04 -18.26
CA GLU A 419 10.29 23.90 -18.92
C GLU A 419 10.83 23.33 -20.24
N ASN A 420 10.85 21.99 -20.38
CA ASN A 420 11.32 21.24 -21.55
C ASN A 420 10.20 20.38 -22.13
#